data_AF-A0A1Y3APF0-F1
#
_entry.id   AF-A0A1Y3APF0-F1
#
_cell.length_a   1.000
_cell.length_b   1.000
_cell.length_c   1.000
_cell.angle_alpha   90.00
_cell.angle_beta   90.00
_cell.angle_gamma   90.00
#
_symmetry.space_group_name_H-M   'P 1'
#
loop_
_entity.id
_entity.type
_entity.pdbx_description
1 polymer ?
#
loop_
_entity_poly.entity_id
_entity_poly.type
_entity_poly.pdbx_seq_one_letter_code
_entity_poly.pdbx_strand_id
1 'polypeptide(L)'
;MRGRDNGLPDYNTIRKYFNFPPVKNWSEINPLLYEKAPELFEILSRLYDNNLDNIDVYVGGMVESELDTGRPGPLFRAIIREQFLRIRDADRFWFENKHNGVFSEEEIEEIRKIKLWDIIVNATNIPTDAIQKDLFLFRPDDPCPQPRQMTIVAVVGYGVIKLNNRQRLKIKQQREMSQKKNYDKLCKYIPYH
;
A
#
# COMPACT_ATOMS: atom_id res chain seq x y z
N MET A 1 -17.34 -8.65 -4.07
CA MET A 1 -17.68 -9.87 -4.81
C MET A 1 -16.71 -11.01 -4.53
N ARG A 2 -15.38 -10.85 -4.72
CA ARG A 2 -14.40 -11.92 -4.46
C ARG A 2 -14.57 -12.70 -3.14
N GLY A 3 -14.85 -12.04 -2.02
CA GLY A 3 -15.05 -12.76 -0.74
C GLY A 3 -16.20 -13.78 -0.79
N ARG A 4 -17.33 -13.39 -1.38
CA ARG A 4 -18.50 -14.26 -1.57
C ARG A 4 -18.23 -15.34 -2.60
N ASP A 5 -17.53 -15.01 -3.69
CA ASP A 5 -17.14 -15.99 -4.72
C ASP A 5 -16.24 -17.10 -4.15
N ASN A 6 -15.44 -16.77 -3.13
CA ASN A 6 -14.57 -17.72 -2.43
C ASN A 6 -15.25 -18.39 -1.21
N GLY A 7 -16.54 -18.12 -0.97
CA GLY A 7 -17.27 -18.71 0.16
C GLY A 7 -16.70 -18.32 1.52
N LEU A 8 -16.18 -17.10 1.68
CA LEU A 8 -15.70 -16.65 2.98
C LEU A 8 -16.85 -16.63 4.00
N PRO A 9 -16.63 -17.14 5.22
CA PRO A 9 -17.60 -17.02 6.30
C PRO A 9 -17.89 -15.56 6.67
N ASP A 10 -19.00 -15.36 7.38
CA ASP A 10 -19.37 -14.04 7.90
C ASP A 10 -18.40 -13.55 8.97
N TYR A 11 -18.48 -12.25 9.22
CA TYR A 11 -17.65 -11.53 10.16
C TYR A 11 -17.68 -12.13 11.58
N ASN A 12 -18.86 -12.46 12.12
CA ASN A 12 -18.99 -13.00 13.47
C ASN A 12 -18.45 -14.42 13.58
N THR A 13 -18.62 -15.24 12.53
CA THR A 13 -18.01 -16.58 12.44
C THR A 13 -16.49 -16.49 12.45
N ILE A 14 -15.88 -15.59 11.66
CA ILE A 14 -14.42 -15.42 11.66
C ILE A 14 -13.92 -14.83 12.99
N ARG A 15 -14.66 -13.91 13.62
CA ARG A 15 -14.31 -13.42 14.97
C ARG A 15 -14.23 -14.56 15.98
N LYS A 16 -15.24 -15.44 16.01
CA LYS A 16 -15.24 -16.61 16.88
C LYS A 16 -14.06 -17.54 16.60
N TYR A 17 -13.73 -17.78 15.32
CA TYR A 17 -12.57 -18.59 14.94
C TYR A 17 -11.26 -18.05 15.52
N PHE A 18 -11.08 -16.72 15.53
CA PHE A 18 -9.92 -16.06 16.15
C PHE A 18 -10.08 -15.77 17.66
N ASN A 19 -11.04 -16.40 18.33
CA ASN A 19 -11.33 -16.23 19.77
C ASN A 19 -11.74 -14.80 20.18
N PHE A 20 -12.24 -14.00 19.24
CA PHE A 20 -12.87 -12.73 19.56
C PHE A 20 -14.35 -12.93 19.90
N PRO A 21 -14.91 -12.14 20.85
CA PRO A 21 -16.34 -12.18 21.11
C PRO A 21 -17.11 -11.72 19.86
N PRO A 22 -18.21 -12.39 19.50
CA PRO A 22 -19.08 -11.91 18.44
C PRO A 22 -19.67 -10.56 18.84
N VAL A 23 -19.81 -9.66 17.87
CA VAL A 23 -20.49 -8.38 18.11
C VAL A 23 -22.00 -8.60 18.14
N LYS A 24 -22.68 -7.88 19.03
CA LYS A 24 -24.13 -7.99 19.27
C LYS A 24 -24.92 -6.74 18.84
N ASN A 25 -24.22 -5.66 18.54
CA ASN A 25 -24.79 -4.44 17.98
C ASN A 25 -23.76 -3.75 17.07
N TRP A 26 -24.24 -2.83 16.22
CA TRP A 26 -23.42 -2.12 15.25
C TRP A 26 -22.34 -1.24 15.88
N SER A 27 -22.64 -0.63 17.03
CA SER A 27 -21.69 0.21 17.77
C SER A 27 -20.50 -0.56 18.34
N GLU A 28 -20.65 -1.85 18.62
CA GLU A 28 -19.55 -2.70 19.15
C GLU A 28 -18.44 -2.96 18.12
N ILE A 29 -18.72 -2.83 16.82
CA ILE A 29 -17.71 -3.04 15.76
C ILE A 29 -16.59 -1.99 15.89
N ASN A 30 -16.97 -0.73 16.09
CA ASN A 30 -16.05 0.37 16.31
C ASN A 30 -16.77 1.53 17.03
N PRO A 31 -16.71 1.60 18.37
CA PRO A 31 -17.46 2.60 19.14
C PRO A 31 -17.11 4.05 18.78
N LEU A 32 -15.83 4.32 18.52
CA LEU A 32 -15.37 5.67 18.18
C LEU A 32 -15.82 6.10 16.78
N LEU A 33 -15.79 5.18 15.80
CA LEU A 33 -16.32 5.47 14.46
C LEU A 33 -17.85 5.60 14.50
N TYR A 34 -18.53 4.81 15.33
CA TYR A 34 -19.98 4.90 15.51
C TYR A 34 -20.39 6.27 16.05
N GLU A 35 -19.64 6.82 17.00
CA GLU A 35 -19.86 8.17 17.53
C GLU A 35 -19.61 9.25 16.46
N LYS A 36 -18.53 9.11 15.67
CA LYS A 36 -18.11 10.13 14.69
C LYS A 36 -18.87 10.11 13.37
N ALA A 37 -19.40 8.96 12.97
CA ALA A 37 -20.06 8.73 11.69
C ALA A 37 -21.24 7.74 11.83
N PRO A 38 -22.27 8.07 12.64
CA PRO A 38 -23.42 7.17 12.85
C PRO A 38 -24.15 6.81 11.56
N GLU A 39 -24.19 7.71 10.57
CA GLU A 39 -24.82 7.51 9.27
C GLU A 39 -24.20 6.33 8.49
N LEU A 40 -22.91 6.05 8.67
CA LEU A 40 -22.26 4.89 8.07
C LEU A 40 -22.88 3.59 8.61
N PHE A 41 -23.14 3.52 9.90
CA PHE A 41 -23.71 2.34 10.54
C PHE A 41 -25.20 2.17 10.25
N GLU A 42 -25.94 3.26 10.05
CA GLU A 42 -27.31 3.20 9.54
C GLU A 42 -27.37 2.59 8.13
N ILE A 43 -26.46 3.00 7.25
CA ILE A 43 -26.33 2.45 5.89
C ILE A 43 -25.95 0.98 5.95
N LEU A 44 -24.93 0.62 6.74
CA LEU A 44 -24.49 -0.76 6.90
C LEU A 44 -25.61 -1.64 7.47
N SER A 45 -26.30 -1.18 8.51
CA SER A 45 -27.46 -1.87 9.08
C SER A 45 -28.51 -2.16 8.02
N ARG A 46 -28.89 -1.16 7.21
CA ARG A 46 -29.86 -1.36 6.14
C ARG A 46 -29.38 -2.32 5.06
N LEU A 47 -28.10 -2.26 4.67
CA LEU A 47 -27.53 -3.11 3.62
C LEU A 47 -27.46 -4.59 4.01
N TYR A 48 -27.39 -4.89 5.31
CA TYR A 48 -27.33 -6.25 5.84
C TYR A 48 -28.61 -6.66 6.56
N ASP A 49 -29.76 -6.02 6.26
CA ASP A 49 -31.07 -6.32 6.84
C ASP A 49 -31.07 -6.32 8.38
N ASN A 50 -30.26 -5.43 8.97
CA ASN A 50 -29.98 -5.32 10.40
C ASN A 50 -29.49 -6.63 11.05
N ASN A 51 -28.90 -7.53 10.26
CA ASN A 51 -28.37 -8.81 10.72
C ASN A 51 -26.83 -8.79 10.73
N LEU A 52 -26.25 -8.81 11.93
CA LEU A 52 -24.80 -8.78 12.13
C LEU A 52 -24.09 -10.06 11.64
N ASP A 53 -24.81 -11.19 11.60
CA ASP A 53 -24.28 -12.48 11.12
C ASP A 53 -24.26 -12.58 9.59
N ASN A 54 -24.73 -11.54 8.88
CA ASN A 54 -24.64 -11.44 7.42
C ASN A 54 -23.50 -10.53 6.94
N ILE A 55 -22.75 -9.90 7.86
CA ILE A 55 -21.69 -8.95 7.49
C ILE A 55 -20.55 -9.72 6.79
N ASP A 56 -20.19 -9.29 5.57
CA ASP A 56 -19.01 -9.81 4.89
C ASP A 56 -17.75 -9.50 5.74
N VAL A 57 -16.91 -10.51 5.98
CA VAL A 57 -15.68 -10.37 6.81
C VAL A 57 -14.81 -9.19 6.39
N TYR A 58 -14.73 -8.91 5.08
CA TYR A 58 -13.95 -7.79 4.56
C TYR A 58 -14.52 -6.45 5.02
N VAL A 59 -15.85 -6.30 4.98
CA VAL A 59 -16.52 -5.07 5.41
C VAL A 59 -16.37 -4.88 6.92
N GLY A 60 -16.64 -5.92 7.71
CA GLY A 60 -16.48 -5.87 9.16
C GLY A 60 -15.05 -5.51 9.57
N GLY A 61 -14.04 -6.18 9.00
CA GLY A 61 -12.64 -5.89 9.31
C GLY A 61 -12.14 -4.51 8.86
N MET A 62 -12.72 -3.93 7.80
CA MET A 62 -12.44 -2.52 7.45
C MET A 62 -13.01 -1.55 8.49
N VAL A 63 -14.24 -1.79 8.95
CA VAL A 63 -14.94 -0.93 9.92
C VAL A 63 -14.25 -0.96 11.30
N GLU A 64 -13.59 -2.07 11.65
CA GLU A 64 -12.77 -2.16 12.88
C GLU A 64 -11.49 -1.31 12.87
N SER A 65 -11.11 -0.67 11.75
CA SER A 65 -9.82 0.01 11.64
C SER A 65 -9.68 1.18 12.62
N GLU A 66 -8.46 1.39 13.13
CA GLU A 66 -8.13 2.49 14.04
C GLU A 66 -8.19 3.83 13.29
N LEU A 67 -8.98 4.79 13.81
CA LEU A 67 -9.22 6.07 13.13
C LEU A 67 -8.01 7.01 13.15
N ASP A 68 -7.21 6.96 14.21
CA ASP A 68 -6.08 7.82 14.47
C ASP A 68 -4.81 7.35 13.75
N THR A 69 -4.56 6.04 13.75
CA THR A 69 -3.36 5.46 13.13
C THR A 69 -3.59 4.93 11.72
N GLY A 70 -4.85 4.71 11.32
CA GLY A 70 -5.21 4.05 10.07
C GLY A 70 -4.82 2.56 10.01
N ARG A 71 -4.42 1.97 11.15
CA ARG A 71 -4.00 0.57 11.20
C ARG A 71 -5.22 -0.37 11.13
N PRO A 72 -5.03 -1.60 10.60
CA PRO A 72 -6.10 -2.59 10.58
C PRO A 72 -6.66 -2.85 11.98
N GLY A 73 -7.95 -3.19 12.07
CA GLY A 73 -8.59 -3.58 13.32
C GLY A 73 -8.10 -4.92 13.88
N PRO A 74 -8.54 -5.30 15.10
CA PRO A 74 -8.12 -6.53 15.77
C PRO A 74 -8.25 -7.80 14.92
N LEU A 75 -9.37 -7.96 14.19
CA LEU A 75 -9.61 -9.14 13.38
C LEU A 75 -8.62 -9.25 12.22
N PHE A 76 -8.44 -8.17 11.45
CA PHE A 76 -7.48 -8.15 10.35
C PHE A 76 -6.04 -8.29 10.84
N ARG A 77 -5.67 -7.71 11.99
CA ARG A 77 -4.36 -7.96 12.61
C ARG A 77 -4.15 -9.43 12.92
N ALA A 78 -5.14 -10.10 13.48
CA ALA A 78 -5.06 -11.53 13.80
C ALA A 78 -4.89 -12.38 12.53
N ILE A 79 -5.71 -12.14 11.50
CA ILE A 79 -5.63 -12.83 10.21
C ILE A 79 -4.26 -12.62 9.54
N ILE A 80 -3.82 -11.36 9.44
CA ILE A 80 -2.53 -11.01 8.82
C ILE A 80 -1.40 -11.68 9.60
N ARG A 81 -1.38 -11.54 10.92
CA ARG A 81 -0.32 -12.13 11.78
C ARG A 81 -0.28 -13.64 11.64
N GLU A 82 -1.41 -14.32 11.72
CA GLU A 82 -1.49 -15.78 11.63
C GLU A 82 -0.95 -16.27 10.27
N GLN A 83 -1.32 -15.60 9.17
CA GLN A 83 -0.80 -15.96 7.85
C GLN A 83 0.69 -15.71 7.70
N PHE A 84 1.21 -14.58 8.18
CA PHE A 84 2.66 -14.32 8.12
C PHE A 84 3.46 -15.32 8.97
N LEU A 85 2.93 -15.71 10.14
CA LEU A 85 3.55 -16.75 10.96
C LEU A 85 3.57 -18.10 10.24
N ARG A 86 2.45 -18.52 9.65
CA ARG A 86 2.39 -19.79 8.91
C ARG A 86 3.32 -19.83 7.73
N ILE A 87 3.39 -18.75 6.94
CA ILE A 87 4.30 -18.67 5.79
C ILE A 87 5.75 -18.77 6.26
N ARG A 88 6.11 -18.02 7.31
CA ARG A 88 7.46 -18.04 7.87
C ARG A 88 7.84 -19.42 8.44
N ASP A 89 6.99 -19.97 9.31
CA ASP A 89 7.30 -21.15 10.09
C ASP A 89 7.25 -22.44 9.24
N ALA A 90 6.46 -22.45 8.15
CA ALA A 90 6.36 -23.60 7.24
C ALA A 90 7.35 -23.55 6.07
N ASP A 91 8.04 -22.44 5.83
CA ASP A 91 8.99 -22.33 4.72
C ASP A 91 10.33 -22.97 5.08
N ARG A 92 10.62 -24.13 4.47
CA ARG A 92 11.91 -24.81 4.61
C ARG A 92 13.08 -23.90 4.24
N PHE A 93 12.89 -23.00 3.28
CA PHE A 93 13.91 -22.07 2.79
C PHE A 93 13.83 -20.69 3.45
N TRP A 94 13.08 -20.53 4.54
CA TRP A 94 13.13 -19.32 5.36
C TRP A 94 14.59 -19.04 5.76
N PHE A 95 15.04 -17.80 5.57
CA PHE A 95 16.46 -17.47 5.72
C PHE A 95 16.99 -17.68 7.15
N GLU A 96 16.13 -17.58 8.17
CA GLU A 96 16.51 -17.83 9.57
C GLU A 96 16.45 -19.32 9.95
N ASN A 97 16.01 -20.21 9.04
CA ASN A 97 15.96 -21.64 9.32
C ASN A 97 17.36 -22.28 9.21
N LYS A 98 18.07 -22.32 10.33
CA LYS A 98 19.45 -22.87 10.44
C LYS A 98 19.58 -24.33 9.98
N HIS A 99 18.49 -25.10 9.95
CA HIS A 99 18.52 -26.50 9.55
C HIS A 99 18.66 -26.71 8.04
N ASN A 100 18.37 -25.70 7.22
CA ASN A 100 18.48 -25.82 5.77
C ASN A 100 19.92 -25.61 5.25
N GLY A 101 20.82 -25.07 6.09
CA GLY A 101 22.21 -24.80 5.74
C GLY A 101 22.42 -23.79 4.61
N VAL A 102 21.42 -22.95 4.32
CA VAL A 102 21.50 -21.94 3.24
C VAL A 102 22.40 -20.78 3.64
N PHE A 103 22.35 -20.37 4.91
CA PHE A 103 23.15 -19.28 5.47
C PHE A 103 23.83 -19.72 6.79
N SER A 104 25.01 -19.18 7.07
CA SER A 104 25.66 -19.27 8.39
C SER A 104 24.93 -18.41 9.43
N GLU A 105 25.25 -18.58 10.72
CA GLU A 105 24.68 -17.73 11.77
C GLU A 105 25.04 -16.25 11.56
N GLU A 106 26.30 -16.00 11.20
CA GLU A 106 26.82 -14.67 10.94
C GLU A 106 26.13 -14.04 9.73
N GLU A 107 25.88 -14.80 8.67
CA GLU A 107 25.15 -14.33 7.49
C GLU A 107 23.69 -13.99 7.82
N ILE A 108 23.02 -14.79 8.67
CA ILE A 108 21.67 -14.48 9.16
C ILE A 108 21.64 -13.16 9.93
N GLU A 109 22.63 -12.94 10.82
CA GLU A 109 22.74 -11.69 11.57
C GLU A 109 22.98 -10.48 10.65
N GLU A 110 23.75 -10.64 9.58
CA GLU A 110 23.93 -9.59 8.57
C GLU A 110 22.64 -9.32 7.79
N ILE A 111 21.93 -10.36 7.33
CA ILE A 111 20.66 -10.20 6.61
C ILE A 111 19.62 -9.48 7.48
N ARG A 112 19.56 -9.76 8.79
CA ARG A 112 18.64 -9.09 9.72
C ARG A 112 18.90 -7.58 9.86
N LYS A 113 20.11 -7.11 9.57
CA LYS A 113 20.46 -5.68 9.63
C LYS A 113 20.00 -4.94 8.37
N ILE A 114 19.77 -5.64 7.26
CA ILE A 114 19.36 -5.04 5.99
C ILE A 114 17.96 -4.44 6.11
N LYS A 115 17.84 -3.16 5.80
CA LYS A 115 16.57 -2.43 5.70
C LYS A 115 16.23 -2.16 4.24
N LEU A 116 14.96 -1.84 3.97
CA LEU A 116 14.53 -1.40 2.64
C LEU A 116 15.32 -0.16 2.17
N TRP A 117 15.73 0.69 3.12
CA TRP A 117 16.61 1.83 2.83
C TRP A 117 17.93 1.39 2.19
N ASP A 118 18.61 0.38 2.76
CA ASP A 118 19.89 -0.14 2.24
C ASP A 118 19.70 -0.69 0.81
N ILE A 119 18.59 -1.37 0.56
CA ILE A 119 18.24 -1.90 -0.76
C ILE A 119 18.10 -0.76 -1.77
N ILE A 120 17.36 0.30 -1.45
CA ILE A 120 17.10 1.40 -2.40
C ILE A 120 18.39 2.18 -2.71
N VAL A 121 19.19 2.55 -1.71
CA VAL A 121 20.40 3.34 -1.95
C VAL A 121 21.48 2.53 -2.67
N ASN A 122 21.56 1.22 -2.44
CA ASN A 122 22.54 0.37 -3.13
C ASN A 122 22.10 -0.01 -4.55
N ALA A 123 20.79 -0.11 -4.80
CA ALA A 123 20.25 -0.45 -6.12
C ALA A 123 20.05 0.77 -7.04
N THR A 124 20.24 2.00 -6.54
CA THR A 124 20.00 3.23 -7.29
C THR A 124 21.12 4.25 -7.07
N ASN A 125 21.07 5.40 -7.75
CA ASN A 125 22.00 6.52 -7.54
C ASN A 125 21.42 7.59 -6.60
N ILE A 126 20.47 7.23 -5.73
CA ILE A 126 19.88 8.16 -4.76
C ILE A 126 20.90 8.45 -3.65
N PRO A 127 21.21 9.72 -3.33
CA PRO A 127 22.09 10.06 -2.22
C PRO A 127 21.58 9.52 -0.89
N THR A 128 22.48 9.12 0.01
CA THR A 128 22.11 8.48 1.28
C THR A 128 21.33 9.37 2.25
N ASP A 129 21.42 10.69 2.07
CA ASP A 129 20.72 11.71 2.84
C ASP A 129 19.41 12.18 2.18
N ALA A 130 19.11 11.72 0.96
CA ALA A 130 17.93 12.13 0.22
C ALA A 130 16.64 11.41 0.65
N ILE A 131 16.74 10.32 1.41
CA ILE A 131 15.60 9.53 1.91
C ILE A 131 15.81 9.12 3.37
N GLN A 132 14.73 9.05 4.14
CA GLN A 132 14.74 8.68 5.55
C GLN A 132 15.14 7.23 5.79
N LYS A 133 15.76 6.95 6.95
CA LYS A 133 16.26 5.60 7.29
C LYS A 133 15.14 4.57 7.51
N ASP A 134 13.99 4.99 8.04
CA ASP A 134 12.80 4.16 8.19
C ASP A 134 11.78 4.51 7.11
N LEU A 135 11.79 3.78 6.00
CA LEU A 135 10.95 4.11 4.85
C LEU A 135 9.46 3.82 5.05
N PHE A 136 9.07 3.10 6.11
CA PHE A 136 7.67 2.79 6.36
C PHE A 136 6.93 3.89 7.13
N LEU A 137 7.67 4.82 7.76
CA LEU A 137 7.12 5.90 8.56
C LEU A 137 7.80 7.21 8.19
N PHE A 138 7.00 8.22 7.85
CA PHE A 138 7.49 9.57 7.61
C PHE A 138 7.36 10.41 8.88
N ARG A 139 8.43 11.10 9.28
CA ARG A 139 8.52 11.99 10.44
C ARG A 139 8.80 13.43 10.00
N PRO A 140 8.46 14.44 10.82
CA PRO A 140 8.63 15.85 10.42
C PRO A 140 10.07 16.26 10.05
N ASP A 141 11.06 15.57 10.61
CA ASP A 141 12.50 15.78 10.38
C ASP A 141 13.06 15.00 9.18
N ASP A 142 12.25 14.17 8.54
CA ASP A 142 12.67 13.37 7.40
C ASP A 142 12.85 14.23 6.13
N PRO A 143 13.80 13.87 5.23
CA PRO A 143 14.01 14.57 3.97
C PRO A 143 12.79 14.46 3.05
N CYS A 144 12.63 15.47 2.18
CA CYS A 144 11.63 15.50 1.12
C CYS A 144 10.18 15.31 1.61
N PRO A 145 9.65 16.21 2.46
CA PRO A 145 8.25 16.16 2.88
C PRO A 145 7.32 16.22 1.67
N GLN A 146 6.23 15.45 1.73
CA GLN A 146 5.18 15.56 0.72
C GLN A 146 4.61 16.98 0.70
N PRO A 147 4.41 17.61 -0.47
CA PRO A 147 3.94 19.00 -0.55
C PRO A 147 2.58 19.22 0.12
N ARG A 148 1.73 18.19 0.12
CA ARG A 148 0.40 18.17 0.75
C ARG A 148 -0.13 16.75 0.79
N GLN A 149 -1.06 16.48 1.72
CA GLN A 149 -1.82 15.22 1.70
C GLN A 149 -2.67 15.16 0.44
N MET A 150 -2.61 14.02 -0.27
CA MET A 150 -3.46 13.80 -1.43
C MET A 150 -4.90 13.55 -0.97
N THR A 151 -5.82 14.40 -1.41
CA THR A 151 -7.26 14.20 -1.29
C THR A 151 -7.83 13.63 -2.59
N ILE A 152 -9.04 13.07 -2.58
CA ILE A 152 -9.70 12.57 -3.81
C ILE A 152 -9.73 13.66 -4.91
N VAL A 153 -10.01 14.91 -4.54
CA VAL A 153 -9.98 16.07 -5.44
C VAL A 153 -8.57 16.31 -6.00
N ALA A 154 -7.54 16.14 -5.17
CA ALA A 154 -6.14 16.26 -5.56
C ALA A 154 -5.72 15.19 -6.58
N VAL A 155 -6.13 13.94 -6.40
CA VAL A 155 -5.73 12.80 -7.26
C VAL A 155 -6.29 12.98 -8.67
N VAL A 156 -7.55 13.38 -8.79
CA VAL A 156 -8.17 13.67 -10.10
C VAL A 156 -7.45 14.85 -10.78
N GLY A 157 -7.21 15.94 -10.04
CA GLY A 157 -6.47 17.09 -10.56
C GLY A 157 -5.04 16.76 -10.97
N TYR A 158 -4.30 15.98 -10.17
CA TYR A 158 -2.94 15.57 -10.48
C TYR A 158 -2.88 14.61 -11.68
N GLY A 159 -3.89 13.75 -11.85
CA GLY A 159 -4.06 12.92 -13.05
C GLY A 159 -4.15 13.78 -14.31
N VAL A 160 -4.97 14.83 -14.29
CA VAL A 160 -5.12 15.78 -15.41
C VAL A 160 -3.81 16.54 -15.67
N ILE A 161 -3.13 17.03 -14.62
CA ILE A 161 -1.84 17.73 -14.75
C ILE A 161 -0.76 16.80 -15.31
N LYS A 162 -0.66 15.56 -14.82
CA LYS A 162 0.32 14.56 -15.27
C LYS A 162 0.07 14.14 -16.72
N LEU A 163 -1.19 14.00 -17.13
CA LEU A 163 -1.57 13.76 -18.52
C LEU A 163 -1.17 14.94 -19.42
N ASN A 164 -1.48 16.17 -19.01
CA ASN A 164 -1.07 17.37 -19.75
C ASN A 164 0.45 17.51 -19.86
N ASN A 165 1.20 17.24 -18.79
CA ASN A 165 2.66 17.29 -18.82
C ASN A 165 3.26 16.19 -19.70
N ARG A 166 2.70 14.97 -19.70
CA ARG A 166 3.09 13.90 -20.64
C ARG A 166 2.82 14.29 -22.10
N GLN A 167 1.68 14.91 -22.40
CA GLN A 167 1.38 15.42 -23.74
C GLN A 167 2.36 16.51 -24.17
N ARG A 168 2.66 17.48 -23.29
CA ARG A 168 3.65 18.54 -23.55
C ARG A 168 5.05 17.99 -23.82
N LEU A 169 5.49 16.97 -23.07
CA LEU A 169 6.78 16.31 -23.31
C LEU A 169 6.83 15.59 -24.66
N LYS A 170 5.76 14.88 -25.04
CA LYS A 170 5.65 14.26 -26.37
C LYS A 170 5.70 15.29 -27.50
N ILE A 171 5.01 16.42 -27.35
CA ILE A 171 5.03 17.52 -28.33
C ILE A 171 6.44 18.12 -28.44
N LYS A 172 7.13 18.32 -27.31
CA LYS A 172 8.50 18.85 -27.30
C LYS A 172 9.47 17.91 -28.01
N GLN A 173 9.42 16.61 -27.72
CA GLN A 173 10.24 15.59 -28.40
C GLN A 173 9.96 15.51 -29.91
N GLN A 174 8.69 15.60 -30.32
CA GLN A 174 8.32 15.62 -31.75
C GLN A 174 8.85 16.87 -32.47
N ARG A 175 8.80 18.04 -31.82
CA ARG A 175 9.36 19.28 -32.36
C ARG A 175 10.89 19.22 -32.49
N GLU A 176 11.57 18.67 -31.49
CA GLU A 176 13.03 18.47 -31.52
C GLU A 176 13.45 17.49 -32.64
N MET A 177 12.73 16.37 -32.80
CA MET A 177 12.98 15.45 -33.92
C MET A 177 12.69 16.07 -35.30
N SER A 178 11.64 16.90 -35.40
CA SER A 178 11.29 17.58 -36.65
C SER A 178 12.29 18.68 -36.99
N GLN A 179 12.80 19.41 -36.00
CA GLN A 179 13.89 20.38 -36.18
C GLN A 179 15.17 19.68 -36.62
N LYS A 180 15.56 18.57 -35.98
CA LYS A 180 16.75 17.80 -36.35
C LYS A 180 16.69 17.31 -37.80
N LYS A 181 15.55 16.77 -38.24
CA LYS A 181 15.31 16.41 -39.66
C LYS A 181 15.40 17.60 -40.62
N ASN A 182 15.11 18.81 -40.16
CA ASN A 182 15.19 20.03 -40.99
C ASN A 182 16.64 20.51 -41.11
N TYR A 183 17.42 20.44 -40.03
CA TYR A 183 18.87 20.67 -40.07
C TYR A 183 19.59 19.66 -40.97
N ASP A 184 19.22 18.38 -40.91
CA ASP A 184 19.78 17.33 -41.78
C ASP A 184 19.47 17.54 -43.28
N LYS A 185 18.39 18.27 -43.61
CA LYS A 185 18.06 18.67 -45.00
C LYS A 185 18.87 19.90 -45.45
N LEU A 186 19.19 20.81 -44.55
CA LEU A 186 20.02 21.99 -44.82
C LEU A 186 21.51 21.63 -45.02
N CYS A 187 22.01 20.61 -44.31
CA CYS A 187 23.39 20.13 -44.45
C CYS A 187 23.71 19.37 -45.76
N LYS A 188 22.75 19.25 -46.70
CA LYS A 188 22.97 18.63 -48.03
C LYS A 188 23.27 19.61 -49.17
N TYR A 189 23.41 20.91 -48.88
CA TYR A 189 23.62 21.97 -49.89
C TYR A 189 24.89 22.83 -49.67
N ILE A 190 25.96 22.27 -49.12
CA ILE A 190 27.27 22.95 -49.11
C ILE A 190 28.18 22.22 -50.12
N PRO A 191 28.40 22.78 -51.32
CA PRO A 191 29.35 22.21 -52.26
C PRO A 191 30.77 22.53 -51.78
N TYR A 192 31.59 21.50 -51.63
CA TYR A 192 33.04 21.64 -51.50
C TYR A 192 33.58 22.17 -52.85
N HIS A 193 34.04 23.41 -52.84
CA HIS A 193 34.98 23.95 -53.84
C HIS A 193 36.22 24.44 -53.12
#